data_AF-A0A917ZW98-F1
#
_entry.id   AF-A0A917ZW98-F1
#
_cell.length_a   1.000
_cell.length_b   1.000
_cell.length_c   1.000
_cell.angle_alpha   90.00
_cell.angle_beta   90.00
_cell.angle_gamma   90.00
#
_symmetry.space_group_name_H-M   'P 1'
#
loop_
_entity.id
_entity.type
_entity.pdbx_description
1 polymer ?
#
loop_
_entity_poly.entity_id
_entity_poly.type
_entity_poly.pdbx_seq_one_letter_code
_entity_poly.pdbx_strand_id
1 'polypeptide(L)'
;MFRESRTTAPDAGSKAPTSDTDPVSTRPTGVHRYRLSPSESGEAFALASSLANEYRRVDNPRFLADVSVIAHDLPRGVRLAVNTARLDDRKHGLVICGNRVDQAGLGPTPARWQLADTPESRAHGFLIMLYGSLLGDVIAWATQQDGRIVTEVVPTPGMEESLVSSSSRKELGWHTEDAFSPYRADFVGLLCLRSPELTATTLGHLDPAAMPAEVMDVLTQPRFHIVPDASHDATLNSCPAADRRAEAFRRLDEVRRRPPLIPLVTGHPGAPVLRIDSDYVAPAEGDEEAAHALKWLIDHLDGSLYDFPLGPGDMGFIDNRNVVHGRRPFRPRYDGTDRWLKRINVVEDFRRTRPGRADMTTRVIG
;
A
#
# COMPACT_ATOMS: atom_id res chain seq x y z
N MET A 1 63.26 -12.56 -60.48
CA MET A 1 62.02 -13.03 -59.85
C MET A 1 61.98 -12.48 -58.43
N PHE A 2 61.03 -11.60 -58.14
CA PHE A 2 60.82 -11.00 -56.82
C PHE A 2 59.89 -11.85 -55.94
N ARG A 3 59.98 -11.59 -54.62
CA ARG A 3 59.10 -11.97 -53.47
C ARG A 3 59.69 -13.04 -52.55
N GLU A 4 60.19 -12.69 -51.36
CA GLU A 4 59.51 -12.23 -50.11
C GLU A 4 58.64 -13.33 -49.48
N SER A 5 58.90 -13.73 -48.24
CA SER A 5 58.46 -12.95 -47.08
C SER A 5 59.19 -13.35 -45.79
N ARG A 6 59.47 -12.31 -44.98
CA ARG A 6 60.18 -12.33 -43.70
C ARG A 6 59.27 -12.77 -42.55
N THR A 7 59.83 -13.54 -41.64
CA THR A 7 59.38 -13.79 -40.27
C THR A 7 59.54 -12.53 -39.42
N THR A 8 58.47 -12.12 -38.72
CA THR A 8 58.48 -11.05 -37.71
C THR A 8 57.97 -11.58 -36.37
N ALA A 9 58.67 -11.19 -35.31
CA ALA A 9 58.42 -11.44 -33.90
C ALA A 9 57.08 -10.84 -33.40
N PRO A 10 56.55 -11.29 -32.24
CA PRO A 10 55.29 -10.79 -31.72
C PRO A 10 55.46 -9.45 -30.99
N ASP A 11 54.51 -8.56 -31.23
CA ASP A 11 54.43 -7.20 -30.69
C ASP A 11 53.77 -7.17 -29.30
N ALA A 12 54.27 -6.27 -28.46
CA ALA A 12 53.85 -6.06 -27.08
C ALA A 12 52.62 -5.14 -27.05
N GLY A 13 51.43 -5.72 -26.89
CA GLY A 13 50.17 -5.00 -26.72
C GLY A 13 49.81 -4.79 -25.25
N SER A 14 49.91 -3.53 -24.82
CA SER A 14 49.37 -2.95 -23.58
C SER A 14 47.91 -3.38 -23.30
N LYS A 15 47.66 -3.99 -22.13
CA LYS A 15 46.32 -4.23 -21.59
C LYS A 15 45.97 -3.14 -20.57
N ALA A 16 45.15 -2.19 -20.97
CA ALA A 16 44.41 -1.32 -20.06
C ALA A 16 43.31 -2.14 -19.36
N PRO A 17 43.07 -1.96 -18.05
CA PRO A 17 41.95 -2.61 -17.38
C PRO A 17 40.66 -1.89 -17.76
N THR A 18 39.75 -2.61 -18.40
CA THR A 18 38.37 -2.17 -18.65
C THR A 18 37.61 -2.21 -17.33
N SER A 19 37.48 -1.05 -16.69
CA SER A 19 36.54 -0.84 -15.59
C SER A 19 35.13 -0.65 -16.17
N ASP A 20 34.41 -1.75 -16.35
CA ASP A 20 32.95 -1.71 -16.49
C ASP A 20 32.36 -1.53 -15.08
N THR A 21 32.31 -0.27 -14.64
CA THR A 21 31.40 0.14 -13.57
C THR A 21 30.06 0.42 -14.22
N ASP A 22 29.15 -0.55 -14.15
CA ASP A 22 27.73 -0.31 -14.37
C ASP A 22 27.31 0.92 -13.55
N PRO A 23 26.51 1.84 -14.11
CA PRO A 23 26.01 2.97 -13.35
C PRO A 23 25.15 2.41 -12.23
N VAL A 24 25.58 2.64 -10.99
CA VAL A 24 24.79 2.38 -9.77
C VAL A 24 23.47 3.11 -9.95
N SER A 25 22.45 2.37 -10.39
CA SER A 25 21.07 2.82 -10.39
C SER A 25 20.75 3.19 -8.95
N THR A 26 20.63 4.49 -8.68
CA THR A 26 20.18 5.07 -7.41
C THR A 26 18.71 4.70 -7.20
N ARG A 27 18.45 3.41 -6.97
CA ARG A 27 17.15 2.94 -6.51
C ARG A 27 16.99 3.42 -5.06
N PRO A 28 15.83 3.97 -4.68
CA PRO A 28 15.57 4.32 -3.30
C PRO A 28 15.77 3.05 -2.44
N THR A 29 16.66 3.17 -1.47
CA THR A 29 17.19 2.06 -0.65
C THR A 29 16.17 1.49 0.34
N GLY A 30 14.96 2.05 0.41
CA GLY A 30 13.92 1.66 1.37
C GLY A 30 12.99 0.52 0.94
N VAL A 31 13.10 -0.05 -0.27
CA VAL A 31 12.17 -1.11 -0.72
C VAL A 31 12.82 -2.49 -0.67
N HIS A 32 12.32 -3.35 0.23
CA HIS A 32 12.68 -4.76 0.29
C HIS A 32 11.99 -5.55 -0.82
N ARG A 33 12.69 -6.51 -1.43
CA ARG A 33 12.12 -7.37 -2.46
C ARG A 33 12.47 -8.82 -2.22
N TYR A 34 11.46 -9.68 -2.24
CA TYR A 34 11.61 -11.13 -2.17
C TYR A 34 10.94 -11.78 -3.37
N ARG A 35 11.68 -12.58 -4.15
CA ARG A 35 11.14 -13.29 -5.30
C ARG A 35 10.88 -14.74 -4.94
N LEU A 36 9.63 -15.16 -5.02
CA LEU A 36 9.23 -16.55 -4.82
C LEU A 36 9.84 -17.42 -5.92
N SER A 37 10.38 -18.57 -5.53
CA SER A 37 10.62 -19.67 -6.48
C SER A 37 9.28 -20.22 -6.99
N PRO A 38 9.27 -20.94 -8.12
CA PRO A 38 8.05 -21.60 -8.61
C PRO A 38 7.41 -22.55 -7.59
N SER A 39 8.21 -23.22 -6.75
CA SER A 39 7.73 -24.10 -5.67
C SER A 39 7.01 -23.29 -4.59
N GLU A 40 7.68 -22.25 -4.06
CA GLU A 40 7.10 -21.39 -3.01
C GLU A 40 5.81 -20.70 -3.48
N SER A 41 5.79 -20.24 -4.74
CA SER A 41 4.59 -19.65 -5.36
C SER A 41 3.44 -20.65 -5.45
N GLY A 42 3.74 -21.90 -5.83
CA GLY A 42 2.77 -22.99 -5.87
C GLY A 42 2.25 -23.37 -4.48
N GLU A 43 3.14 -23.50 -3.50
CA GLU A 43 2.81 -23.82 -2.10
C GLU A 43 1.91 -22.73 -1.47
N ALA A 44 2.29 -21.46 -1.61
CA ALA A 44 1.50 -20.34 -1.08
C ALA A 44 0.10 -20.26 -1.72
N PHE A 45 0.02 -20.44 -3.04
CA PHE A 45 -1.27 -20.45 -3.73
C PHE A 45 -2.11 -21.67 -3.37
N ALA A 46 -1.51 -22.85 -3.20
CA ALA A 46 -2.22 -24.06 -2.77
C ALA A 46 -2.81 -23.91 -1.36
N LEU A 47 -2.05 -23.33 -0.42
CA LEU A 47 -2.54 -22.99 0.91
C LEU A 47 -3.72 -22.01 0.84
N ALA A 48 -3.57 -20.91 0.10
CA ALA A 48 -4.67 -19.95 -0.06
C ALA A 48 -5.93 -20.58 -0.70
N SER A 49 -5.75 -21.51 -1.65
CA SER A 49 -6.84 -22.23 -2.31
C SER A 49 -7.54 -23.21 -1.37
N SER A 50 -6.80 -23.93 -0.50
CA SER A 50 -7.42 -24.83 0.48
C SER A 50 -8.26 -24.04 1.48
N LEU A 51 -7.76 -22.89 1.95
CA LEU A 51 -8.49 -22.02 2.87
C LEU A 51 -9.76 -21.43 2.24
N ALA A 52 -9.68 -21.03 0.96
CA ALA A 52 -10.86 -20.60 0.21
C ALA A 52 -11.92 -21.72 0.10
N ASN A 53 -11.49 -22.98 0.02
CA ASN A 53 -12.40 -24.12 0.03
C ASN A 53 -12.95 -24.43 1.42
N GLU A 54 -12.14 -24.34 2.47
CA GLU A 54 -12.55 -24.65 3.84
C GLU A 54 -13.45 -23.56 4.44
N TYR A 55 -12.97 -22.32 4.45
CA TYR A 55 -13.60 -21.23 5.17
C TYR A 55 -14.60 -20.44 4.31
N ARG A 56 -14.56 -20.60 2.98
CA ARG A 56 -15.43 -19.97 1.96
C ARG A 56 -15.32 -18.44 1.83
N ARG A 57 -15.04 -17.72 2.92
CA ARG A 57 -14.90 -16.25 2.92
C ARG A 57 -13.82 -15.81 3.89
N VAL A 58 -13.14 -14.71 3.56
CA VAL A 58 -12.09 -14.11 4.40
C VAL A 58 -12.62 -13.47 5.68
N ASP A 59 -13.92 -13.17 5.73
CA ASP A 59 -14.62 -12.65 6.91
C ASP A 59 -15.18 -13.76 7.82
N ASN A 60 -14.89 -15.03 7.52
CA ASN A 60 -15.27 -16.15 8.36
C ASN A 60 -14.61 -16.01 9.76
N PRO A 61 -15.38 -15.97 10.87
CA PRO A 61 -14.83 -15.77 12.20
C PRO A 61 -13.79 -16.81 12.62
N ARG A 62 -13.92 -18.07 12.15
CA ARG A 62 -12.92 -19.12 12.42
C ARG A 62 -11.62 -18.80 11.69
N PHE A 63 -11.69 -18.44 10.41
CA PHE A 63 -10.51 -18.05 9.65
C PHE A 63 -9.79 -16.86 10.29
N LEU A 64 -10.53 -15.83 10.70
CA LEU A 64 -9.97 -14.64 11.34
C LEU A 64 -9.30 -14.94 12.69
N ALA A 65 -9.72 -15.98 13.40
CA ALA A 65 -9.08 -16.44 14.63
C ALA A 65 -7.80 -17.26 14.34
N ASP A 66 -7.80 -18.02 13.25
CA ASP A 66 -6.73 -18.98 12.93
C ASP A 66 -5.62 -18.39 12.03
N VAL A 67 -5.90 -17.33 11.25
CA VAL A 67 -5.04 -16.88 10.13
C VAL A 67 -3.61 -16.55 10.52
N SER A 68 -3.38 -16.00 11.73
CA SER A 68 -2.02 -15.70 12.21
C SER A 68 -1.19 -16.96 12.47
N VAL A 69 -1.84 -18.05 12.88
CA VAL A 69 -1.21 -19.36 13.04
C VAL A 69 -1.00 -20.00 11.67
N ILE A 70 -2.02 -20.00 10.82
CA ILE A 70 -1.97 -20.58 9.47
C ILE A 70 -0.90 -19.91 8.60
N ALA A 71 -0.66 -18.60 8.77
CA ALA A 71 0.38 -17.88 8.05
C ALA A 71 1.79 -18.48 8.26
N HIS A 72 2.02 -19.25 9.33
CA HIS A 72 3.29 -19.96 9.55
C HIS A 72 3.52 -21.14 8.59
N ASP A 73 2.47 -21.63 7.92
CA ASP A 73 2.55 -22.68 6.90
C ASP A 73 2.99 -22.12 5.53
N LEU A 74 3.10 -20.79 5.38
CA LEU A 74 3.75 -20.19 4.22
C LEU A 74 5.23 -20.65 4.12
N PRO A 75 5.81 -20.65 2.91
CA PRO A 75 7.19 -21.06 2.73
C PRO A 75 8.17 -20.31 3.64
N ARG A 76 9.15 -21.01 4.21
CA ARG A 76 10.06 -20.43 5.20
C ARG A 76 10.79 -19.18 4.69
N GLY A 77 11.16 -19.16 3.41
CA GLY A 77 11.87 -18.06 2.80
C GLY A 77 11.09 -16.74 2.84
N VAL A 78 9.79 -16.78 2.47
CA VAL A 78 8.93 -15.57 2.53
C VAL A 78 8.74 -15.09 3.96
N ARG A 79 8.57 -16.00 4.93
CA ARG A 79 8.43 -15.64 6.35
C ARG A 79 9.68 -14.94 6.89
N LEU A 80 10.87 -15.43 6.54
CA LEU A 80 12.12 -14.77 6.89
C LEU A 80 12.23 -13.39 6.24
N ALA A 81 11.91 -13.27 4.96
CA ALA A 81 11.98 -12.00 4.25
C ALA A 81 11.04 -10.95 4.83
N VAL A 82 9.79 -11.33 5.15
CA VAL A 82 8.82 -10.45 5.80
C VAL A 82 9.31 -10.03 7.18
N ASN A 83 9.84 -10.95 7.99
CA ASN A 83 10.36 -10.60 9.31
C ASN A 83 11.58 -9.67 9.23
N THR A 84 12.53 -9.92 8.32
CA THR A 84 13.69 -9.04 8.10
C THR A 84 13.24 -7.64 7.69
N ALA A 85 12.32 -7.54 6.73
CA ALA A 85 11.78 -6.25 6.32
C ALA A 85 11.05 -5.56 7.48
N ARG A 86 10.21 -6.27 8.24
CA ARG A 86 9.47 -5.68 9.38
C ARG A 86 10.37 -4.95 10.38
N LEU A 87 11.55 -5.48 10.63
CA LEU A 87 12.55 -4.94 11.56
C LEU A 87 13.38 -3.76 11.01
N ASP A 88 13.24 -3.43 9.73
CA ASP A 88 13.82 -2.22 9.16
C ASP A 88 12.90 -1.02 9.38
N ASP A 89 13.28 -0.16 10.33
CA ASP A 89 12.54 1.05 10.69
C ASP A 89 12.53 2.12 9.59
N ARG A 90 13.39 2.02 8.58
CA ARG A 90 13.49 3.00 7.48
C ARG A 90 12.91 2.50 6.16
N LYS A 91 12.33 1.30 6.14
CA LYS A 91 11.73 0.77 4.91
C LYS A 91 10.57 1.65 4.46
N HIS A 92 10.46 1.81 3.16
CA HIS A 92 9.31 2.40 2.49
C HIS A 92 8.28 1.31 2.16
N GLY A 93 8.75 0.09 1.90
CA GLY A 93 7.85 -1.03 1.63
C GLY A 93 8.57 -2.36 1.39
N LEU A 94 7.77 -3.40 1.18
CA LEU A 94 8.17 -4.76 0.88
C LEU A 94 7.39 -5.25 -0.34
N VAL A 95 8.05 -5.91 -1.29
CA VAL A 95 7.39 -6.59 -2.41
C VAL A 95 7.73 -8.08 -2.40
N ILE A 96 6.70 -8.91 -2.34
CA ILE A 96 6.79 -10.36 -2.56
C ILE A 96 6.38 -10.61 -4.02
N CYS A 97 7.37 -10.90 -4.87
CA CYS A 97 7.20 -11.07 -6.30
C CYS A 97 6.91 -12.52 -6.68
N GLY A 98 6.10 -12.70 -7.73
CA GLY A 98 5.93 -13.98 -8.40
C GLY A 98 4.84 -14.88 -7.81
N ASN A 99 3.83 -14.32 -7.13
CA ASN A 99 2.66 -15.09 -6.75
C ASN A 99 1.90 -15.55 -8.00
N ARG A 100 1.40 -16.78 -7.98
CA ARG A 100 0.63 -17.33 -9.08
C ARG A 100 -0.68 -16.55 -9.26
N VAL A 101 -0.92 -16.06 -10.48
CA VAL A 101 -2.23 -15.54 -10.92
C VAL A 101 -2.51 -16.12 -12.31
N ASP A 102 -3.54 -16.96 -12.41
CA ASP A 102 -3.99 -17.50 -13.70
C ASP A 102 -4.78 -16.43 -14.44
N GLN A 103 -4.13 -15.71 -15.37
CA GLN A 103 -4.77 -14.62 -16.10
C GLN A 103 -5.96 -15.08 -16.95
N ALA A 104 -5.91 -16.31 -17.47
CA ALA A 104 -6.99 -16.87 -18.27
C ALA A 104 -8.17 -17.30 -17.38
N GLY A 105 -7.86 -17.91 -16.24
CA GLY A 105 -8.86 -18.37 -15.26
C GLY A 105 -9.47 -17.26 -14.40
N LEU A 106 -8.79 -16.14 -14.17
CA LEU A 106 -9.24 -15.06 -13.26
C LEU A 106 -10.54 -14.38 -13.72
N GLY A 107 -10.86 -14.44 -15.01
CA GLY A 107 -12.01 -13.74 -15.60
C GLY A 107 -11.79 -12.23 -15.77
N PRO A 108 -12.81 -11.50 -16.24
CA PRO A 108 -12.70 -10.06 -16.50
C PRO A 108 -12.57 -9.26 -15.20
N THR A 109 -11.83 -8.15 -15.26
CA THR A 109 -11.78 -7.14 -14.20
C THR A 109 -13.20 -6.60 -13.96
N PRO A 110 -13.73 -6.68 -12.73
CA PRO A 110 -15.07 -6.22 -12.39
C PRO A 110 -15.22 -4.71 -12.61
N ALA A 111 -16.38 -4.28 -13.11
CA ALA A 111 -16.65 -2.84 -13.36
C ALA A 111 -16.81 -2.00 -12.08
N ARG A 112 -16.96 -2.63 -10.92
CA ARG A 112 -17.08 -2.00 -9.59
C ARG A 112 -16.79 -3.02 -8.49
N TRP A 113 -16.36 -2.56 -7.32
CA TRP A 113 -15.94 -3.41 -6.21
C TRP A 113 -17.03 -4.38 -5.73
N GLN A 114 -18.32 -4.02 -5.81
CA GLN A 114 -19.43 -4.87 -5.37
C GLN A 114 -19.42 -6.24 -6.06
N LEU A 115 -18.96 -6.27 -7.32
CA LEU A 115 -18.94 -7.44 -8.20
C LEU A 115 -17.63 -8.25 -8.13
N ALA A 116 -16.67 -7.82 -7.30
CA ALA A 116 -15.31 -8.34 -7.36
C ALA A 116 -15.02 -9.56 -6.47
N ASP A 117 -15.95 -9.96 -5.60
CA ASP A 117 -15.89 -11.25 -4.87
C ASP A 117 -16.32 -12.42 -5.78
N THR A 118 -15.49 -12.69 -6.80
CA THR A 118 -15.69 -13.79 -7.74
C THR A 118 -15.06 -15.09 -7.21
N PRO A 119 -15.60 -16.28 -7.54
CA PRO A 119 -14.97 -17.56 -7.19
C PRO A 119 -13.49 -17.65 -7.59
N GLU A 120 -13.15 -17.12 -8.76
CA GLU A 120 -11.82 -17.17 -9.37
C GLU A 120 -10.82 -16.25 -8.65
N SER A 121 -11.28 -15.14 -8.07
CA SER A 121 -10.40 -14.22 -7.34
C SER A 121 -10.28 -14.55 -5.85
N ARG A 122 -11.14 -15.43 -5.33
CA ARG A 122 -11.30 -15.67 -3.89
C ARG A 122 -10.02 -16.18 -3.22
N ALA A 123 -9.30 -17.10 -3.84
CA ALA A 123 -8.04 -17.61 -3.30
C ALA A 123 -7.02 -16.48 -3.06
N HIS A 124 -7.00 -15.46 -3.91
CA HIS A 124 -6.13 -14.30 -3.73
C HIS A 124 -6.52 -13.43 -2.53
N GLY A 125 -7.79 -13.43 -2.13
CA GLY A 125 -8.25 -12.81 -0.87
C GLY A 125 -7.68 -13.51 0.37
N PHE A 126 -7.59 -14.84 0.34
CA PHE A 126 -6.92 -15.60 1.41
C PHE A 126 -5.41 -15.39 1.39
N LEU A 127 -4.80 -15.33 0.20
CA LEU A 127 -3.35 -15.12 0.04
C LEU A 127 -2.89 -13.80 0.65
N ILE A 128 -3.61 -12.69 0.36
CA ILE A 128 -3.27 -11.38 0.92
C ILE A 128 -3.44 -11.35 2.45
N MET A 129 -4.45 -12.06 2.99
CA MET A 129 -4.67 -12.21 4.44
C MET A 129 -3.52 -12.95 5.13
N LEU A 130 -3.01 -14.03 4.52
CA LEU A 130 -1.87 -14.79 5.04
C LEU A 130 -0.62 -13.91 5.12
N TYR A 131 -0.30 -13.16 4.06
CA TYR A 131 0.84 -12.26 4.05
C TYR A 131 0.68 -11.11 5.04
N GLY A 132 -0.50 -10.50 5.12
CA GLY A 132 -0.78 -9.42 6.08
C GLY A 132 -0.61 -9.89 7.52
N SER A 133 -1.00 -11.13 7.81
CA SER A 133 -0.91 -11.73 9.14
C SER A 133 0.53 -12.03 9.60
N LEU A 134 1.51 -12.01 8.69
CA LEU A 134 2.94 -12.05 9.06
C LEU A 134 3.46 -10.69 9.56
N LEU A 135 2.76 -9.59 9.26
CA LEU A 135 3.14 -8.23 9.67
C LEU A 135 2.35 -7.74 10.90
N GLY A 136 1.10 -8.20 11.06
CA GLY A 136 0.24 -7.79 12.17
C GLY A 136 -1.18 -8.29 12.00
N ASP A 137 -2.14 -7.55 12.54
CA ASP A 137 -3.56 -7.86 12.45
C ASP A 137 -4.23 -7.07 11.32
N VAL A 138 -4.92 -7.79 10.43
CA VAL A 138 -5.73 -7.16 9.38
C VAL A 138 -6.97 -6.51 9.99
N ILE A 139 -7.25 -5.27 9.60
CA ILE A 139 -8.39 -4.46 10.02
C ILE A 139 -9.19 -3.98 8.80
N ALA A 140 -10.41 -3.49 9.05
CA ALA A 140 -11.28 -2.90 8.04
C ALA A 140 -12.00 -1.67 8.58
N TRP A 141 -12.62 -0.89 7.69
CA TRP A 141 -13.46 0.23 8.05
C TRP A 141 -14.90 -0.03 7.65
N ALA A 142 -15.84 0.12 8.59
CA ALA A 142 -17.26 -0.04 8.32
C ALA A 142 -17.72 0.84 7.14
N THR A 143 -17.08 1.98 6.98
CA THR A 143 -17.40 3.01 5.98
C THR A 143 -16.61 2.90 4.69
N GLN A 144 -15.81 1.85 4.48
CA GLN A 144 -15.16 1.58 3.19
C GLN A 144 -15.60 0.23 2.65
N GLN A 145 -16.12 0.23 1.41
CA GLN A 145 -16.58 -0.96 0.69
C GLN A 145 -17.38 -1.94 1.56
N ASP A 146 -18.38 -1.41 2.27
CA ASP A 146 -19.27 -2.15 3.15
C ASP A 146 -18.63 -2.81 4.39
N GLY A 147 -17.40 -2.44 4.78
CA GLY A 147 -16.70 -3.10 5.87
C GLY A 147 -15.97 -4.38 5.47
N ARG A 148 -15.75 -4.58 4.15
CA ARG A 148 -14.96 -5.72 3.66
C ARG A 148 -13.54 -5.66 4.19
N ILE A 149 -13.06 -6.79 4.70
CA ILE A 149 -11.68 -6.94 5.20
C ILE A 149 -10.66 -6.87 4.06
N VAL A 150 -10.97 -7.52 2.94
CA VAL A 150 -10.23 -7.39 1.70
C VAL A 150 -11.04 -6.52 0.76
N THR A 151 -10.51 -5.34 0.47
CA THR A 151 -11.11 -4.35 -0.44
C THR A 151 -10.54 -4.48 -1.84
N GLU A 152 -11.22 -3.89 -2.82
CA GLU A 152 -10.92 -4.08 -4.24
C GLU A 152 -10.58 -2.73 -4.87
N VAL A 153 -9.45 -2.66 -5.58
CA VAL A 153 -9.00 -1.47 -6.31
C VAL A 153 -9.16 -1.76 -7.80
N VAL A 154 -10.27 -1.28 -8.35
CA VAL A 154 -10.65 -1.41 -9.77
C VAL A 154 -11.15 -0.05 -10.28
N PRO A 155 -10.79 0.37 -11.51
CA PRO A 155 -11.35 1.59 -12.07
C PRO A 155 -12.87 1.42 -12.25
N THR A 156 -13.64 2.38 -11.74
CA THR A 156 -15.10 2.32 -11.77
C THR A 156 -15.64 3.39 -12.71
N PRO A 157 -16.46 3.04 -13.73
CA PRO A 157 -17.07 4.03 -14.62
C PRO A 157 -17.82 5.12 -13.85
N GLY A 158 -17.59 6.39 -14.21
CA GLY A 158 -18.16 7.55 -13.53
C GLY A 158 -17.36 8.07 -12.34
N MET A 159 -16.27 7.38 -11.95
CA MET A 159 -15.38 7.79 -10.86
C MET A 159 -14.02 8.31 -11.34
N GLU A 160 -13.84 8.51 -12.65
CA GLU A 160 -12.54 8.77 -13.30
C GLU A 160 -11.77 9.95 -12.70
N GLU A 161 -12.51 10.98 -12.26
CA GLU A 161 -12.00 12.25 -11.73
C GLU A 161 -12.10 12.36 -10.19
N SER A 162 -12.47 11.27 -9.51
CA SER A 162 -12.61 11.24 -8.04
C SER A 162 -11.26 11.21 -7.32
N LEU A 163 -11.29 11.52 -6.02
CA LEU A 163 -10.12 11.46 -5.11
C LEU A 163 -9.99 10.10 -4.38
N VAL A 164 -10.63 9.05 -4.89
CA VAL A 164 -10.59 7.72 -4.26
C VAL A 164 -9.89 6.71 -5.16
N SER A 165 -9.53 5.55 -4.60
CA SER A 165 -8.77 4.51 -5.31
C SER A 165 -9.45 3.95 -6.58
N SER A 166 -10.77 4.12 -6.70
CA SER A 166 -11.56 3.79 -7.90
C SER A 166 -11.38 4.77 -9.07
N SER A 167 -10.66 5.88 -8.88
CA SER A 167 -10.37 6.86 -9.94
C SER A 167 -9.43 6.30 -11.00
N SER A 168 -9.22 7.04 -12.09
CA SER A 168 -8.29 6.63 -13.14
C SER A 168 -7.63 7.79 -13.88
N ARG A 169 -8.42 8.68 -14.50
CA ARG A 169 -7.88 9.77 -15.35
C ARG A 169 -7.22 10.85 -14.52
N LYS A 170 -7.74 11.10 -13.32
CA LYS A 170 -7.09 11.95 -12.32
C LYS A 170 -6.02 11.17 -11.57
N GLU A 171 -4.90 11.84 -11.31
CA GLU A 171 -3.89 11.34 -10.39
C GLU A 171 -4.52 11.18 -9.01
N LEU A 172 -4.25 10.06 -8.35
CA LEU A 172 -4.60 9.91 -6.94
C LEU A 172 -3.48 10.56 -6.15
N GLY A 173 -3.78 11.70 -5.51
CA GLY A 173 -2.87 12.46 -4.67
C GLY A 173 -2.20 11.57 -3.62
N TRP A 174 -0.96 11.92 -3.26
CA TRP A 174 -0.25 11.14 -2.27
C TRP A 174 -0.84 11.38 -0.88
N HIS A 175 -0.92 10.32 -0.09
CA HIS A 175 -1.45 10.40 1.27
C HIS A 175 -0.92 9.26 2.12
N THR A 176 -0.95 9.47 3.43
CA THR A 176 -1.00 8.41 4.42
C THR A 176 -2.41 7.83 4.41
N GLU A 177 -2.56 6.51 4.24
CA GLU A 177 -3.86 5.85 4.25
C GLU A 177 -4.60 6.12 5.57
N ASP A 178 -5.86 6.55 5.46
CA ASP A 178 -6.74 6.92 6.57
C ASP A 178 -6.10 7.93 7.54
N ALA A 179 -5.34 8.91 7.03
CA ALA A 179 -4.55 9.86 7.82
C ALA A 179 -5.35 10.58 8.92
N PHE A 180 -6.65 10.81 8.74
CA PHE A 180 -7.51 11.43 9.76
C PHE A 180 -7.66 10.58 11.03
N SER A 181 -7.45 9.26 10.96
CA SER A 181 -7.77 8.34 12.04
C SER A 181 -6.58 7.97 12.93
N PRO A 182 -6.77 7.91 14.27
CA PRO A 182 -5.76 7.36 15.17
C PRO A 182 -5.58 5.83 15.00
N TYR A 183 -6.52 5.14 14.33
CA TYR A 183 -6.48 3.69 14.14
C TYR A 183 -6.04 3.27 12.73
N ARG A 184 -5.50 4.21 11.94
CA ARG A 184 -5.00 3.96 10.59
C ARG A 184 -4.06 2.77 10.51
N ALA A 185 -3.91 2.19 9.32
CA ALA A 185 -2.99 1.09 9.11
C ALA A 185 -1.54 1.49 9.42
N ASP A 186 -0.75 0.54 9.94
CA ASP A 186 0.72 0.62 9.91
C ASP A 186 1.25 0.17 8.55
N PHE A 187 0.57 -0.80 7.90
CA PHE A 187 0.88 -1.23 6.54
C PHE A 187 -0.35 -1.29 5.65
N VAL A 188 -0.21 -0.81 4.42
CA VAL A 188 -1.21 -1.01 3.35
C VAL A 188 -0.72 -2.10 2.42
N GLY A 189 -1.48 -3.19 2.35
CA GLY A 189 -1.18 -4.32 1.46
C GLY A 189 -1.90 -4.20 0.13
N LEU A 190 -1.21 -4.43 -0.99
CA LEU A 190 -1.73 -4.40 -2.36
C LEU A 190 -1.26 -5.65 -3.12
N LEU A 191 -2.18 -6.57 -3.41
CA LEU A 191 -1.92 -7.71 -4.28
C LEU A 191 -2.41 -7.39 -5.69
N CYS A 192 -1.48 -7.27 -6.65
CA CYS A 192 -1.84 -7.02 -8.03
C CYS A 192 -2.30 -8.30 -8.73
N LEU A 193 -3.56 -8.34 -9.17
CA LEU A 193 -4.10 -9.45 -9.96
C LEU A 193 -3.90 -9.20 -11.46
N ARG A 194 -4.10 -7.96 -11.89
CA ARG A 194 -3.94 -7.55 -13.29
C ARG A 194 -3.45 -6.10 -13.36
N SER A 195 -2.53 -5.82 -14.27
CA SER A 195 -2.02 -4.46 -14.52
C SER A 195 -1.40 -4.39 -15.93
N PRO A 196 -2.21 -4.24 -17.00
CA PRO A 196 -1.73 -4.37 -18.38
C PRO A 196 -0.75 -3.25 -18.78
N GLU A 197 -0.89 -2.06 -18.20
CA GLU A 197 -0.05 -0.90 -18.48
C GLU A 197 0.99 -0.64 -17.38
N LEU A 198 1.06 -1.51 -16.36
CA LEU A 198 1.90 -1.34 -15.17
C LEU A 198 1.79 0.05 -14.53
N THR A 199 0.58 0.62 -14.51
CA THR A 199 0.32 1.94 -13.89
C THR A 199 0.88 1.96 -12.48
N ALA A 200 1.84 2.87 -12.26
CA ALA A 200 2.60 2.93 -11.03
C ALA A 200 1.74 3.44 -9.86
N THR A 201 1.80 2.72 -8.75
CA THR A 201 1.64 3.32 -7.42
C THR A 201 2.83 4.24 -7.20
N THR A 202 2.65 5.42 -6.61
CA THR A 202 3.74 6.33 -6.25
C THR A 202 4.02 6.24 -4.77
N LEU A 203 5.26 6.47 -4.36
CA LEU A 203 5.68 6.62 -2.96
C LEU A 203 6.46 7.94 -2.80
N GLY A 204 6.19 8.66 -1.72
CA GLY A 204 6.95 9.84 -1.30
C GLY A 204 7.45 9.64 0.12
N HIS A 205 8.62 10.20 0.46
CA HIS A 205 9.25 9.99 1.76
C HIS A 205 9.83 11.28 2.32
N LEU A 206 9.77 11.41 3.64
CA LEU A 206 10.42 12.48 4.36
C LEU A 206 11.91 12.15 4.51
N ASP A 207 12.79 13.06 4.08
CA ASP A 207 14.22 12.95 4.35
C ASP A 207 14.54 13.83 5.57
N PRO A 208 14.80 13.25 6.76
CA PRO A 208 15.05 14.03 7.96
C PRO A 208 16.30 14.91 7.83
N ALA A 209 17.26 14.55 6.98
CA ALA A 209 18.48 15.34 6.77
C ALA A 209 18.22 16.63 5.98
N ALA A 210 17.14 16.68 5.20
CA ALA A 210 16.74 17.84 4.43
C ALA A 210 15.88 18.84 5.25
N MET A 211 15.38 18.43 6.42
CA MET A 211 14.44 19.22 7.21
C MET A 211 15.11 20.36 8.00
N PRO A 212 14.68 21.62 7.81
CA PRO A 212 15.00 22.70 8.72
C PRO A 212 14.49 22.40 10.13
N ALA A 213 15.28 22.75 11.15
CA ALA A 213 14.96 22.44 12.55
C ALA A 213 13.65 23.13 12.98
N GLU A 214 13.48 24.38 12.57
CA GLU A 214 12.28 25.18 12.82
C GLU A 214 11.02 24.56 12.19
N VAL A 215 11.14 23.95 11.01
CA VAL A 215 10.02 23.26 10.34
C VAL A 215 9.69 21.96 11.09
N MET A 216 10.70 21.18 11.50
CA MET A 216 10.52 19.97 12.30
C MET A 216 9.82 20.28 13.64
N ASP A 217 10.26 21.34 14.33
CA ASP A 217 9.69 21.74 15.62
C ASP A 217 8.20 22.06 15.49
N VAL A 218 7.77 22.68 14.39
CA VAL A 218 6.35 22.97 14.13
C VAL A 218 5.57 21.71 13.76
N LEU A 219 6.11 20.87 12.87
CA LEU A 219 5.43 19.65 12.38
C LEU A 219 5.21 18.59 13.48
N THR A 220 5.98 18.65 14.57
CA THR A 220 5.85 17.76 15.73
C THR A 220 4.84 18.24 16.78
N GLN A 221 4.26 19.43 16.60
CA GLN A 221 3.25 19.99 17.50
C GLN A 221 1.83 19.73 16.97
N PRO A 222 0.82 19.62 17.85
CA PRO A 222 -0.58 19.48 17.45
C PRO A 222 -1.14 20.80 16.90
N ARG A 223 -0.78 21.13 15.65
CA ARG A 223 -1.13 22.40 14.97
C ARG A 223 -1.83 22.19 13.63
N PHE A 224 -2.18 20.95 13.30
CA PHE A 224 -2.78 20.58 12.02
C PHE A 224 -4.03 19.76 12.23
N HIS A 225 -4.97 19.82 11.30
CA HIS A 225 -6.11 18.92 11.26
C HIS A 225 -6.15 18.19 9.92
N ILE A 226 -6.65 16.95 9.94
CA ILE A 226 -6.91 16.17 8.74
C ILE A 226 -8.35 15.68 8.84
N VAL A 227 -9.14 15.96 7.80
CA VAL A 227 -10.53 15.48 7.72
C VAL A 227 -10.60 14.14 7.00
N PRO A 228 -11.63 13.30 7.27
CA PRO A 228 -11.81 12.05 6.54
C PRO A 228 -11.87 12.26 5.02
N ASP A 229 -11.22 11.39 4.26
CA ASP A 229 -11.24 11.46 2.80
C ASP A 229 -12.60 10.97 2.22
N ALA A 230 -12.78 11.12 0.92
CA ALA A 230 -14.04 10.77 0.25
C ALA A 230 -14.35 9.26 0.25
N SER A 231 -13.36 8.37 0.46
CA SER A 231 -13.60 6.91 0.50
C SER A 231 -14.49 6.49 1.66
N HIS A 232 -14.57 7.32 2.70
CA HIS A 232 -15.40 7.16 3.88
C HIS A 232 -16.82 7.73 3.71
N ASP A 233 -17.17 8.23 2.53
CA ASP A 233 -18.51 8.77 2.26
C ASP A 233 -19.54 7.64 2.11
N ALA A 234 -20.72 7.86 2.70
CA ALA A 234 -21.82 6.89 2.65
C ALA A 234 -22.26 6.54 1.23
N THR A 235 -22.10 7.47 0.28
CA THR A 235 -22.47 7.30 -1.14
C THR A 235 -21.59 6.27 -1.88
N LEU A 236 -20.39 5.97 -1.36
CA LEU A 236 -19.47 4.98 -1.94
C LEU A 236 -19.65 3.58 -1.34
N ASN A 237 -20.55 3.44 -0.37
CA ASN A 237 -20.95 2.18 0.23
C ASN A 237 -22.33 1.77 -0.28
N SER A 238 -22.69 0.50 -0.16
CA SER A 238 -24.05 0.08 -0.48
C SER A 238 -25.01 0.56 0.61
N CYS A 239 -26.13 1.17 0.22
CA CYS A 239 -27.14 1.71 1.14
C CYS A 239 -27.99 0.56 1.75
N PRO A 240 -27.97 0.35 3.08
CA PRO A 240 -28.56 -0.81 3.74
C PRO A 240 -29.84 -0.44 4.52
N ALA A 241 -30.96 -1.12 4.27
CA ALA A 241 -32.11 -1.11 5.20
C ALA A 241 -31.81 -1.87 6.53
N ALA A 242 -30.56 -1.86 7.01
CA ALA A 242 -30.07 -2.63 8.16
C ALA A 242 -28.83 -1.96 8.75
N ASP A 243 -29.02 -0.85 9.47
CA ASP A 243 -27.94 0.12 9.69
C ASP A 243 -27.07 -0.17 10.92
N ARG A 244 -26.30 -1.27 10.87
CA ARG A 244 -25.21 -1.52 11.83
C ARG A 244 -24.01 -0.57 11.65
N ARG A 245 -24.03 0.28 10.61
CA ARG A 245 -22.96 1.21 10.23
C ARG A 245 -23.32 2.69 10.42
N ALA A 246 -24.60 3.00 10.65
CA ALA A 246 -25.08 4.38 10.90
C ALA A 246 -24.22 5.11 11.94
N GLU A 247 -23.90 4.43 13.03
CA GLU A 247 -23.07 4.99 14.10
C GLU A 247 -21.67 5.37 13.60
N ALA A 248 -21.07 4.56 12.73
CA ALA A 248 -19.76 4.85 12.15
C ALA A 248 -19.78 6.13 11.30
N PHE A 249 -20.77 6.26 10.41
CA PHE A 249 -20.94 7.47 9.61
C PHE A 249 -21.22 8.70 10.49
N ARG A 250 -22.03 8.57 11.56
CA ARG A 250 -22.27 9.67 12.51
C ARG A 250 -20.98 10.15 13.19
N ARG A 251 -20.11 9.23 13.61
CA ARG A 251 -18.81 9.56 14.21
C ARG A 251 -17.90 10.28 13.23
N LEU A 252 -17.85 9.83 11.98
CA LEU A 252 -17.07 10.50 10.94
C LEU A 252 -17.58 11.91 10.65
N ASP A 253 -18.91 12.12 10.63
CA ASP A 253 -19.49 13.44 10.47
C ASP A 253 -19.10 14.38 11.64
N GLU A 254 -18.96 13.85 12.85
CA GLU A 254 -18.45 14.62 13.99
C GLU A 254 -16.97 14.99 13.81
N VAL A 255 -16.13 14.05 13.37
CA VAL A 255 -14.72 14.32 13.05
C VAL A 255 -14.59 15.34 11.92
N ARG A 256 -15.42 15.27 10.87
CA ARG A 256 -15.46 16.28 9.79
C ARG A 256 -15.80 17.68 10.31
N ARG A 257 -16.72 17.79 11.27
CA ARG A 257 -17.14 19.08 11.85
C ARG A 257 -16.12 19.64 12.85
N ARG A 258 -15.43 18.78 13.58
CA ARG A 258 -14.50 19.16 14.66
C ARG A 258 -13.26 18.25 14.62
N PRO A 259 -12.41 18.36 13.59
CA PRO A 259 -11.24 17.51 13.50
C PRO A 259 -10.25 17.90 14.61
N PRO A 260 -9.66 16.91 15.31
CA PRO A 260 -8.69 17.21 16.37
C PRO A 260 -7.41 17.78 15.77
N LEU A 261 -6.73 18.62 16.56
CA LEU A 261 -5.37 19.03 16.23
C LEU A 261 -4.38 17.88 16.47
N ILE A 262 -3.52 17.63 15.50
CA ILE A 262 -2.54 16.55 15.46
C ILE A 262 -1.19 17.06 14.96
N PRO A 263 -0.09 16.42 15.37
CA PRO A 263 1.19 16.56 14.70
C PRO A 263 1.19 15.80 13.37
N LEU A 264 1.95 16.28 12.40
CA LEU A 264 2.17 15.60 11.12
C LEU A 264 3.41 14.70 11.16
N VAL A 265 4.34 14.97 12.08
CA VAL A 265 5.55 14.19 12.30
C VAL A 265 5.63 13.78 13.77
N THR A 266 5.92 12.52 14.03
CA THR A 266 6.10 11.97 15.40
C THR A 266 7.28 11.00 15.43
N GLY A 267 7.56 10.41 16.59
CA GLY A 267 8.60 9.38 16.72
C GLY A 267 10.01 9.95 16.85
N HIS A 268 11.01 9.15 16.48
CA HIS A 268 12.42 9.51 16.65
C HIS A 268 12.90 10.41 15.49
N PRO A 269 13.70 11.48 15.74
CA PRO A 269 14.14 12.38 14.66
C PRO A 269 14.91 11.71 13.51
N GLY A 270 15.65 10.64 13.79
CA GLY A 270 16.37 9.85 12.78
C GLY A 270 15.51 8.83 12.01
N ALA A 271 14.27 8.60 12.45
CA ALA A 271 13.29 7.69 11.83
C ALA A 271 11.87 8.20 12.16
N PRO A 272 11.47 9.36 11.59
CA PRO A 272 10.20 9.98 11.92
C PRO A 272 9.04 9.17 11.36
N VAL A 273 7.91 9.23 12.08
CA VAL A 273 6.61 8.73 11.63
C VAL A 273 5.82 9.88 11.05
N LEU A 274 5.52 9.77 9.76
CA LEU A 274 4.76 10.71 8.96
C LEU A 274 3.25 10.39 9.02
N ARG A 275 2.43 11.45 9.04
CA ARG A 275 0.97 11.37 8.97
C ARG A 275 0.43 12.62 8.27
N ILE A 276 0.11 12.50 6.98
CA ILE A 276 -0.36 13.63 6.18
C ILE A 276 -1.24 13.14 5.02
N ASP A 277 -2.12 13.99 4.55
CA ASP A 277 -2.91 13.79 3.33
C ASP A 277 -2.84 15.08 2.50
N SER A 278 -2.38 15.03 1.26
CA SER A 278 -2.15 16.24 0.45
C SER A 278 -3.43 17.02 0.15
N ASP A 279 -4.58 16.35 0.12
CA ASP A 279 -5.87 16.94 -0.27
C ASP A 279 -6.71 17.38 0.95
N TYR A 280 -6.50 16.75 2.11
CA TYR A 280 -7.38 16.89 3.28
C TYR A 280 -6.73 17.46 4.55
N VAL A 281 -5.46 17.87 4.48
CA VAL A 281 -4.73 18.53 5.59
C VAL A 281 -4.89 20.04 5.57
N ALA A 282 -5.00 20.65 6.76
CA ALA A 282 -4.86 22.10 6.92
C ALA A 282 -4.24 22.47 8.28
N PRO A 283 -3.54 23.61 8.37
CA PRO A 283 -3.08 24.16 9.64
C PRO A 283 -4.25 24.66 10.49
N ALA A 284 -4.01 24.88 11.78
CA ALA A 284 -4.96 25.57 12.64
C ALA A 284 -5.29 26.97 12.10
N GLU A 285 -6.51 27.44 12.36
CA GLU A 285 -6.97 28.75 11.86
C GLU A 285 -6.08 29.89 12.38
N GLY A 286 -5.57 30.72 11.45
CA GLY A 286 -4.68 31.83 11.75
C GLY A 286 -3.23 31.44 12.08
N ASP A 287 -2.87 30.17 11.97
CA ASP A 287 -1.51 29.69 12.27
C ASP A 287 -0.61 29.76 11.03
N GLU A 288 -0.02 30.93 10.79
CA GLU A 288 0.86 31.20 9.64
C GLU A 288 2.15 30.37 9.65
N GLU A 289 2.70 30.09 10.84
CA GLU A 289 3.91 29.30 11.00
C GLU A 289 3.64 27.82 10.66
N ALA A 290 2.51 27.27 11.12
CA ALA A 290 2.05 25.94 10.71
C ALA A 290 1.79 25.89 9.20
N ALA A 291 1.16 26.91 8.62
CA ALA A 291 0.94 26.98 7.17
C ALA A 291 2.26 26.94 6.38
N HIS A 292 3.29 27.66 6.85
CA HIS A 292 4.62 27.64 6.22
C HIS A 292 5.28 26.25 6.32
N ALA A 293 5.27 25.64 7.51
CA ALA A 293 5.83 24.31 7.74
C ALA A 293 5.11 23.23 6.92
N LEU A 294 3.78 23.30 6.82
CA LEU A 294 2.99 22.40 5.98
C LEU A 294 3.35 22.55 4.51
N LYS A 295 3.48 23.80 4.02
CA LYS A 295 3.87 24.04 2.62
C LYS A 295 5.23 23.44 2.33
N TRP A 296 6.20 23.63 3.22
CA TRP A 296 7.54 23.04 3.08
C TRP A 296 7.45 21.51 2.98
N LEU A 297 6.66 20.87 3.86
CA LEU A 297 6.49 19.42 3.88
C LEU A 297 5.85 18.90 2.58
N ILE A 298 4.82 19.59 2.06
CA ILE A 298 4.17 19.27 0.78
C ILE A 298 5.18 19.36 -0.36
N ASP A 299 5.90 20.49 -0.48
CA ASP A 299 6.90 20.70 -1.54
C ASP A 299 8.00 19.62 -1.49
N HIS A 300 8.46 19.25 -0.28
CA HIS A 300 9.45 18.20 -0.08
C HIS A 300 8.91 16.82 -0.53
N LEU A 301 7.69 16.48 -0.13
CA LEU A 301 7.09 15.19 -0.49
C LEU A 301 6.85 15.09 -2.00
N ASP A 302 6.35 16.15 -2.64
CA ASP A 302 6.19 16.25 -4.09
C ASP A 302 7.51 16.01 -4.84
N GLY A 303 8.60 16.63 -4.37
CA GLY A 303 9.94 16.44 -4.92
C GLY A 303 10.55 15.05 -4.68
N SER A 304 10.01 14.29 -3.72
CA SER A 304 10.50 12.97 -3.33
C SER A 304 9.77 11.79 -4.00
N LEU A 305 8.72 12.06 -4.78
CA LEU A 305 7.86 11.03 -5.36
C LEU A 305 8.63 10.15 -6.35
N TYR A 306 8.53 8.84 -6.17
CA TYR A 306 9.05 7.84 -7.10
C TYR A 306 8.05 6.71 -7.34
N ASP A 307 8.24 5.98 -8.43
CA ASP A 307 7.33 4.92 -8.84
C ASP A 307 7.61 3.60 -8.10
N PHE A 308 6.54 2.99 -7.59
CA PHE A 308 6.49 1.68 -6.95
C PHE A 308 5.59 0.74 -7.78
N PRO A 309 6.11 0.21 -8.91
CA PRO A 309 5.31 -0.62 -9.80
C PRO A 309 5.04 -1.99 -9.17
N LEU A 310 3.79 -2.44 -9.30
CA LEU A 310 3.33 -3.79 -8.95
C LEU A 310 2.83 -4.48 -10.23
N GLY A 311 3.53 -5.53 -10.63
CA GLY A 311 3.11 -6.39 -11.73
C GLY A 311 2.12 -7.47 -11.27
N PRO A 312 1.44 -8.17 -12.19
CA PRO A 312 0.56 -9.27 -11.85
C PRO A 312 1.28 -10.33 -10.98
N GLY A 313 0.70 -10.66 -9.83
CA GLY A 313 1.29 -11.56 -8.84
C GLY A 313 2.26 -10.89 -7.86
N ASP A 314 2.53 -9.60 -7.95
CA ASP A 314 3.28 -8.88 -6.93
C ASP A 314 2.36 -8.53 -5.75
N MET A 315 2.80 -8.88 -4.54
CA MET A 315 2.22 -8.42 -3.28
C MET A 315 3.11 -7.32 -2.68
N GLY A 316 2.63 -6.08 -2.72
CA GLY A 316 3.30 -4.94 -2.11
C GLY A 316 2.73 -4.61 -0.73
N PHE A 317 3.60 -4.34 0.24
CA PHE A 317 3.24 -3.70 1.50
C PHE A 317 3.93 -2.34 1.58
N ILE A 318 3.14 -1.29 1.77
CA ILE A 318 3.60 0.09 1.95
C ILE A 318 3.67 0.35 3.45
N ASP A 319 4.78 0.87 3.97
CA ASP A 319 4.88 1.28 5.37
C ASP A 319 4.23 2.65 5.55
N ASN A 320 2.98 2.65 6.01
CA ASN A 320 2.11 3.83 6.10
C ASN A 320 2.55 4.83 7.19
N ARG A 321 3.71 4.60 7.80
CA ARG A 321 4.35 5.46 8.80
C ARG A 321 5.56 6.18 8.21
N ASN A 322 6.23 5.59 7.23
CA ASN A 322 7.48 6.12 6.68
C ASN A 322 7.27 6.85 5.36
N VAL A 323 6.23 6.47 4.61
CA VAL A 323 5.95 7.01 3.28
C VAL A 323 4.48 7.36 3.10
N VAL A 324 4.24 8.34 2.23
CA VAL A 324 2.95 8.59 1.61
C VAL A 324 2.89 7.80 0.31
N HIS A 325 1.68 7.50 -0.15
CA HIS A 325 1.49 6.81 -1.41
C HIS A 325 0.34 7.39 -2.22
N GLY A 326 0.44 7.27 -3.54
CA GLY A 326 -0.57 7.71 -4.49
C GLY A 326 -0.60 6.81 -5.70
N ARG A 327 -1.16 7.30 -6.80
CA ARG A 327 -1.16 6.54 -8.07
C ARG A 327 -1.19 7.48 -9.26
N ARG A 328 -0.30 7.21 -10.22
CA ARG A 328 -0.28 7.90 -11.52
C ARG A 328 -1.64 7.81 -12.23
N PRO A 329 -2.00 8.82 -13.04
CA PRO A 329 -3.19 8.75 -13.87
C PRO A 329 -3.04 7.68 -14.96
N PHE A 330 -4.15 7.09 -15.39
CA PHE A 330 -4.20 6.13 -16.48
C PHE A 330 -5.54 6.16 -17.20
N ARG A 331 -5.59 5.59 -18.40
CA ARG A 331 -6.82 5.53 -19.19
C ARG A 331 -7.48 4.16 -18.98
N PRO A 332 -8.65 4.10 -18.33
CA PRO A 332 -9.36 2.84 -18.17
C PRO A 332 -9.98 2.41 -19.51
N ARG A 333 -10.15 1.10 -19.70
CA ARG A 333 -10.69 0.49 -20.93
C ARG A 333 -12.15 0.07 -20.77
N TYR A 334 -12.55 -0.33 -19.57
CA TYR A 334 -13.87 -0.85 -19.22
C TYR A 334 -14.32 -2.06 -20.04
N ASP A 335 -13.36 -2.81 -20.59
CA ASP A 335 -13.57 -4.03 -21.39
C ASP A 335 -13.27 -5.31 -20.59
N GLY A 336 -13.07 -5.18 -19.27
CA GLY A 336 -12.69 -6.29 -18.39
C GLY A 336 -11.18 -6.59 -18.38
N THR A 337 -10.33 -5.79 -19.04
CA THR A 337 -8.87 -5.98 -19.02
C THR A 337 -8.13 -5.02 -18.08
N ASP A 338 -8.87 -4.13 -17.43
CA ASP A 338 -8.34 -3.08 -16.57
C ASP A 338 -7.51 -3.58 -15.38
N ARG A 339 -6.74 -2.65 -14.79
CA ARG A 339 -5.98 -2.84 -13.56
C ARG A 339 -6.90 -3.31 -12.42
N TRP A 340 -6.48 -4.35 -11.71
CA TRP A 340 -7.20 -4.94 -10.59
C TRP A 340 -6.24 -5.33 -9.48
N LEU A 341 -6.45 -4.78 -8.28
CA LEU A 341 -5.72 -5.16 -7.07
C LEU A 341 -6.69 -5.49 -5.93
N LYS A 342 -6.25 -6.38 -5.05
CA LYS A 342 -6.83 -6.54 -3.72
C LYS A 342 -6.06 -5.71 -2.71
N ARG A 343 -6.75 -5.13 -1.73
CA ARG A 343 -6.18 -4.26 -0.71
C ARG A 343 -6.56 -4.68 0.70
N ILE A 344 -5.62 -4.60 1.64
CA ILE A 344 -5.84 -4.79 3.08
C ILE A 344 -5.15 -3.69 3.89
N ASN A 345 -5.68 -3.44 5.09
CA ASN A 345 -5.08 -2.56 6.10
C ASN A 345 -4.58 -3.43 7.26
N VAL A 346 -3.33 -3.23 7.69
CA VAL A 346 -2.70 -4.03 8.75
C VAL A 346 -2.21 -3.12 9.88
N VAL A 347 -2.44 -3.51 11.13
CA VAL A 347 -1.90 -2.84 12.32
C VAL A 347 -1.01 -3.80 13.12
N GLU A 348 0.08 -3.31 13.67
CA GLU A 348 0.97 -4.12 14.52
C GLU A 348 0.37 -4.33 15.92
N ASP A 349 -0.35 -3.33 16.44
CA ASP A 349 -1.12 -3.45 17.70
C ASP A 349 -2.62 -3.39 17.44
N PHE A 350 -3.27 -4.54 17.41
CA PHE A 350 -4.72 -4.63 17.25
C PHE A 350 -5.50 -4.00 18.40
N ARG A 351 -4.96 -4.00 19.63
CA ARG A 351 -5.67 -3.49 20.81
C ARG A 351 -5.87 -1.98 20.75
N ARG A 352 -4.97 -1.24 20.08
CA ARG A 352 -5.10 0.21 19.86
C ARG A 352 -6.39 0.59 19.12
N THR A 353 -6.94 -0.33 18.32
CA THR A 353 -8.16 -0.11 17.53
C THR A 353 -9.44 -0.28 18.35
N ARG A 354 -9.37 -0.89 19.55
CA ARG A 354 -10.53 -1.24 20.38
C ARG A 354 -11.53 -0.10 20.59
N PRO A 355 -11.12 1.16 20.85
CA PRO A 355 -12.11 2.23 21.07
C PRO A 355 -12.93 2.57 19.81
N GLY A 356 -12.42 2.27 18.62
CA GLY A 356 -13.13 2.44 17.36
C GLY A 356 -13.92 1.21 16.89
N ARG A 357 -13.91 0.09 17.63
CA ARG A 357 -14.63 -1.12 17.21
C ARG A 357 -16.00 -1.23 17.87
N ALA A 358 -16.98 -1.70 17.12
CA ALA A 358 -18.37 -1.85 17.61
C ALA A 358 -18.51 -2.98 18.64
N ASP A 359 -17.67 -4.01 18.57
CA ASP A 359 -17.64 -5.12 19.52
C ASP A 359 -16.22 -5.67 19.73
N MET A 360 -16.09 -6.61 20.67
CA MET A 360 -14.81 -7.16 21.08
C MET A 360 -14.13 -8.05 20.03
N THR A 361 -14.92 -8.62 19.13
CA THR A 361 -14.51 -9.68 18.19
C THR A 361 -14.31 -9.19 16.76
N THR A 362 -14.97 -8.09 16.38
CA THR A 362 -14.87 -7.53 15.03
C THR A 362 -13.47 -7.03 14.74
N ARG A 363 -13.05 -7.11 13.48
CA ARG A 363 -11.86 -6.42 12.94
C ARG A 363 -12.23 -5.11 12.24
N VAL A 364 -13.51 -4.75 12.26
CA VAL A 364 -14.10 -3.60 11.56
C VAL A 364 -14.22 -2.41 12.51
N ILE A 365 -13.63 -1.29 12.12
CA ILE A 365 -13.61 -0.02 12.86
C ILE A 365 -14.72 0.89 12.33
N GLY A 366 -15.39 1.62 13.22
CA GLY A 366 -16.52 2.49 12.94
C GLY A 366 -16.53 3.78 13.76
#